data_AF-A0A2N0ZW19-F1
#
_entry.id   AF-A0A2N0ZW19-F1
#
_cell.length_a   1.000
_cell.length_b   1.000
_cell.length_c   1.000
_cell.angle_alpha   90.00
_cell.angle_beta   90.00
_cell.angle_gamma   90.00
#
_symmetry.space_group_name_H-M   'P 1'
#
loop_
_entity.id
_entity.type
_entity.pdbx_description
1 polymer ?
#
loop_
_entity_poly.entity_id
_entity_poly.type
_entity_poly.pdbx_seq_one_letter_code
_entity_poly.pdbx_strand_id
1 'polypeptide(L)'
;NINSIVFYHWCKHKLIPSLKTKCVIVMDNARFHKSKRIQKLLNRHGHRILWLPPYSPDLNPIEKKWAQVKFLRQGWMENDLSKLFYD
;
A
#
# COMPACT_ATOMS: atom_id res chain seq x y z
N ASN A 1 -3.58 -5.83 -14.34
CA ASN A 1 -2.66 -6.57 -13.45
C ASN A 1 -1.49 -5.71 -13.02
N ILE A 2 -1.22 -5.62 -11.71
CA ILE A 2 -0.07 -4.90 -11.17
C ILE A 2 1.17 -5.81 -11.24
N ASN A 3 2.33 -5.24 -11.59
CA ASN A 3 3.63 -5.91 -11.59
C ASN A 3 4.70 -4.99 -11.01
N SER A 4 5.95 -5.48 -10.93
CA SER A 4 7.06 -4.72 -10.34
C SER A 4 7.38 -3.42 -11.07
N ILE A 5 7.10 -3.32 -12.38
CA ILE A 5 7.35 -2.11 -13.18
C ILE A 5 6.31 -1.05 -12.83
N VAL A 6 5.03 -1.40 -12.88
CA VAL A 6 3.93 -0.50 -12.52
C VAL A 6 4.09 -0.03 -11.08
N PHE A 7 4.39 -0.94 -10.16
CA PHE A 7 4.60 -0.60 -8.75
C PHE A 7 5.83 0.31 -8.56
N TYR A 8 6.94 0.07 -9.27
CA TYR A 8 8.09 0.97 -9.24
C TYR A 8 7.74 2.39 -9.67
N HIS A 9 7.01 2.55 -10.78
CA HIS A 9 6.60 3.87 -11.26
C HIS A 9 5.64 4.56 -10.28
N TRP A 10 4.70 3.81 -9.71
CA TRP A 10 3.84 4.34 -8.66
C TRP A 10 4.64 4.79 -7.44
N CYS A 11 5.61 3.99 -6.96
CA CYS A 11 6.49 4.40 -5.86
C CYS A 11 7.23 5.69 -6.18
N LYS A 12 7.83 5.79 -7.37
CA LYS A 12 8.63 6.94 -7.79
C LYS A 12 7.81 8.21 -7.98
N HIS A 13 6.64 8.10 -8.59
CA HIS A 13 5.88 9.26 -9.07
C HIS A 13 4.66 9.62 -8.22
N LYS A 14 4.21 8.73 -7.32
CA LYS A 14 3.04 8.96 -6.46
C LYS A 14 3.38 8.80 -4.99
N LEU A 15 3.93 7.66 -4.57
CA LEU A 15 4.20 7.41 -3.15
C LEU A 15 5.24 8.39 -2.60
N ILE A 16 6.47 8.39 -3.14
CA ILE A 16 7.56 9.21 -2.62
C ILE A 16 7.19 10.71 -2.56
N PRO A 17 6.64 11.33 -3.62
CA PRO A 17 6.22 12.72 -3.56
C PRO A 17 5.14 13.04 -2.52
N SER A 18 4.33 12.06 -2.12
CA SER A 18 3.29 12.24 -1.11
C SER A 18 3.79 12.15 0.34
N LEU A 19 5.00 11.63 0.55
CA LEU A 19 5.59 11.46 1.88
C LEU A 19 6.32 12.73 2.31
N LYS A 20 5.85 13.37 3.38
CA LYS A 20 6.41 14.64 3.89
C LYS A 20 7.75 14.47 4.61
N THR A 21 7.99 13.29 5.19
CA THR A 21 9.19 12.99 5.98
C THR A 21 9.68 11.58 5.68
N LYS A 22 10.84 11.21 6.24
CA LYS A 22 11.35 9.84 6.19
C LYS A 22 10.39 8.94 6.96
N CYS A 23 9.98 7.84 6.34
CA CYS A 23 8.94 6.95 6.88
C CYS A 23 9.40 5.50 6.89
N VAL A 24 8.74 4.69 7.72
CA VAL A 24 8.74 3.24 7.59
C VAL A 24 7.55 2.85 6.71
N ILE A 25 7.82 2.16 5.61
CA ILE A 25 6.81 1.65 4.69
C ILE A 25 6.58 0.18 5.03
N VAL A 26 5.39 -0.10 5.56
CA VAL A 26 4.95 -1.47 5.87
C VAL A 26 4.47 -2.13 4.59
N MET A 27 5.04 -3.30 4.25
CA MET A 27 4.69 -4.05 3.05
C MET A 27 4.38 -5.50 3.37
N ASP A 28 3.34 -6.04 2.72
CA ASP A 28 3.08 -7.48 2.69
C ASP A 28 4.11 -8.21 1.80
N ASN A 29 3.93 -9.53 1.64
CA ASN A 29 4.86 -10.37 0.88
C ASN A 29 4.51 -10.54 -0.61
N ALA A 30 3.71 -9.65 -1.20
CA ALA A 30 3.38 -9.74 -2.62
C ALA A 30 4.67 -9.79 -3.48
N ARG A 31 4.70 -10.70 -4.47
CA ARG A 31 5.92 -10.98 -5.26
C ARG A 31 6.52 -9.71 -5.91
N PHE A 32 5.66 -8.80 -6.38
CA PHE A 32 6.09 -7.57 -7.03
C PHE A 32 6.66 -6.51 -6.06
N HIS A 33 6.41 -6.62 -4.75
CA HIS A 33 7.05 -5.76 -3.74
C HIS A 33 8.54 -6.10 -3.55
N LYS A 34 8.93 -7.37 -3.75
CA LYS A 34 10.29 -7.87 -3.44
C LYS A 34 11.38 -7.41 -4.41
N SER A 35 11.03 -6.63 -5.44
CA SER A 35 12.01 -6.09 -6.40
C SER A 35 13.12 -5.29 -5.71
N LYS A 36 14.38 -5.73 -5.88
CA LYS A 36 15.57 -5.02 -5.36
C LYS A 36 15.64 -3.56 -5.82
N ARG A 37 15.13 -3.27 -7.03
CA ARG A 37 15.09 -1.91 -7.60
C ARG A 37 14.17 -0.98 -6.79
N ILE A 38 13.04 -1.49 -6.30
CA ILE A 38 12.09 -0.74 -5.47
C ILE A 38 12.68 -0.51 -4.09
N GLN A 39 13.29 -1.54 -3.49
CA GLN A 39 13.98 -1.41 -2.20
C GLN A 39 15.08 -0.34 -2.25
N LYS A 40 15.93 -0.35 -3.30
CA LYS A 40 16.96 0.69 -3.51
C LYS A 40 16.35 2.08 -3.70
N LEU A 41 15.25 2.19 -4.44
CA LEU A 41 14.56 3.46 -4.67
C LEU A 41 14.09 4.08 -3.35
N LEU A 42 13.39 3.31 -2.52
CA LEU A 42 12.84 3.78 -1.25
C LEU A 42 13.95 4.12 -0.24
N ASN A 43 14.97 3.25 -0.12
CA ASN A 43 16.13 3.50 0.75
C ASN A 43 16.91 4.76 0.34
N ARG A 44 17.10 5.01 -0.96
CA ARG A 44 17.80 6.22 -1.45
C ARG A 44 17.09 7.51 -1.04
N HIS A 45 15.76 7.48 -0.91
CA HIS A 45 14.97 8.62 -0.43
C HIS A 45 14.82 8.63 1.10
N GLY A 46 15.54 7.76 1.81
CA GLY A 46 15.55 7.72 3.27
C GLY A 46 14.37 6.98 3.91
N HIS A 47 13.55 6.27 3.13
CA HIS A 47 12.47 5.44 3.66
C HIS A 47 12.98 4.03 3.97
N ARG A 48 12.52 3.45 5.07
CA ARG A 48 12.82 2.07 5.46
C ARG A 48 11.65 1.18 5.12
N ILE A 49 11.91 -0.07 4.76
CA ILE A 49 10.86 -1.06 4.51
C ILE A 49 10.75 -1.96 5.74
N LEU A 50 9.52 -2.17 6.22
CA LEU A 50 9.18 -3.18 7.21
C LEU A 50 8.31 -4.24 6.53
N TRP A 51 8.80 -5.48 6.49
CA TRP A 51 8.04 -6.61 5.96
C TRP A 51 7.16 -7.21 7.04
N LEU A 52 5.88 -7.41 6.72
CA LEU A 52 5.01 -8.18 7.59
C LEU A 52 5.38 -9.68 7.54
N PRO A 53 5.16 -10.43 8.63
CA PRO A 53 5.26 -11.88 8.59
C PRO A 53 4.29 -12.48 7.55
N PRO A 54 4.62 -13.65 6.97
CA PRO A 54 3.71 -14.33 6.06
C PRO A 54 2.35 -14.61 6.71
N TYR A 55 1.27 -14.40 5.96
CA TYR A 55 -0.11 -14.67 6.39
C TYR A 55 -0.55 -13.94 7.67
N SER A 56 -0.03 -12.73 7.90
CA SER A 56 -0.43 -11.87 9.03
C SER A 56 -1.23 -10.64 8.59
N PRO A 57 -2.45 -10.81 8.03
CA PRO A 57 -3.30 -9.69 7.64
C PRO A 57 -3.77 -8.87 8.85
N ASP A 58 -3.85 -9.49 10.03
CA ASP A 58 -4.15 -8.84 11.30
C ASP A 58 -3.15 -7.72 11.66
N LEU A 59 -1.90 -7.86 11.22
CA LEU A 59 -0.84 -6.86 11.40
C LEU A 59 -0.82 -5.78 10.33
N ASN A 60 -1.67 -5.87 9.31
CA ASN A 60 -1.74 -4.90 8.21
C ASN A 60 -2.90 -3.90 8.46
N PRO A 61 -2.64 -2.65 8.87
CA PRO A 61 -3.69 -1.72 9.28
C PRO A 61 -4.73 -1.42 8.18
N ILE A 62 -4.34 -1.54 6.91
CA ILE A 62 -5.24 -1.28 5.77
C ILE A 62 -6.37 -2.32 5.67
N GLU A 63 -6.21 -3.53 6.23
CA GLU A 63 -7.22 -4.60 6.16
C GLU A 63 -8.51 -4.20 6.87
N LYS A 64 -8.42 -3.44 7.97
CA LYS A 64 -9.61 -2.90 8.65
C LYS A 64 -10.38 -1.92 7.76
N LYS A 65 -9.66 -1.04 7.05
CA LYS A 65 -10.30 -0.11 6.09
C LYS A 65 -10.93 -0.88 4.93
N TRP A 66 -10.27 -1.93 4.41
CA TRP A 66 -10.87 -2.79 3.39
C TRP A 66 -12.11 -3.54 3.87
N ALA A 67 -12.15 -3.99 5.13
CA ALA A 67 -13.34 -4.59 5.71
C ALA A 67 -14.51 -3.58 5.75
N GLN A 68 -14.27 -2.34 6.19
CA GLN A 68 -15.25 -1.25 6.17
C GLN A 68 -15.76 -0.97 4.74
N VAL A 69 -14.85 -0.81 3.78
CA VAL A 69 -15.18 -0.55 2.36
C VAL A 69 -16.06 -1.67 1.79
N LYS A 70 -15.73 -2.94 2.06
CA LYS A 70 -16.52 -4.09 1.62
C LYS A 70 -17.92 -4.08 2.26
N PHE A 71 -18.02 -3.76 3.54
CA PHE A 71 -19.31 -3.65 4.23
C PHE A 71 -20.20 -2.57 3.59
N LEU A 72 -19.69 -1.36 3.38
CA LEU A 72 -20.44 -0.28 2.75
C LEU A 72 -20.88 -0.64 1.33
N ARG A 73 -19.98 -1.22 0.54
CA ARG A 73 -20.27 -1.61 -0.84
C ARG A 73 -21.32 -2.74 -0.92
N GLN A 74 -21.20 -3.76 -0.09
CA GLN A 74 -22.07 -4.93 -0.15
C GLN A 74 -23.41 -4.69 0.55
N GLY A 75 -23.36 -4.01 1.71
CA GLY A 75 -24.55 -3.73 2.50
C GLY A 75 -25.37 -2.59 1.92
N TRP A 76 -24.73 -1.49 1.52
CA TRP A 76 -25.40 -0.23 1.18
C TRP A 76 -25.33 0.12 -0.30
N MET A 77 -24.74 -0.77 -1.12
CA MET A 77 -24.53 -0.55 -2.55
C MET A 77 -23.81 0.76 -2.86
N GLU A 78 -22.97 1.23 -1.94
CA GLU A 78 -22.20 2.45 -2.15
C GLU A 78 -21.14 2.22 -3.23
N ASN A 79 -21.14 3.07 -4.24
CA ASN A 79 -20.28 2.98 -5.43
C ASN A 79 -19.38 4.20 -5.59
N ASP A 80 -19.59 5.27 -4.81
CA ASP A 80 -18.72 6.43 -4.81
C ASP A 80 -17.43 6.16 -4.04
N LEU A 81 -16.29 6.34 -4.69
CA LEU A 81 -14.98 6.08 -4.10
C LEU A 81 -14.65 7.04 -2.96
N SER A 82 -15.13 8.29 -3.02
CA SER A 82 -14.88 9.25 -1.96
C SER A 82 -15.55 8.78 -0.67
N LYS A 83 -16.84 8.40 -0.77
CA LYS A 83 -17.60 7.84 0.36
C LYS A 83 -17.03 6.55 0.92
N LEU A 84 -16.47 5.69 0.08
CA LEU A 84 -15.88 4.43 0.54
C LEU A 84 -14.58 4.65 1.35
N PHE A 85 -13.75 5.61 0.94
CA PHE A 85 -12.40 5.73 1.47
C PHE A 85 -12.14 6.95 2.35
N TYR A 86 -12.90 8.02 2.21
CA TYR A 86 -12.60 9.33 2.78
C TYR A 86 -13.71 9.91 3.67
N ASP A 87 -14.95 9.43 3.54
CA ASP A 87 -16.01 9.64 4.52
C ASP A 87 -15.94 8.61 5.67
#